data_AF-A0AA89WPI7-F1
#
_entry.id   AF-A0AA89WPI7-F1
#
_cell.length_a   1.000
_cell.length_b   1.000
_cell.length_c   1.000
_cell.angle_alpha   90.00
_cell.angle_beta   90.00
_cell.angle_gamma   90.00
#
_symmetry.space_group_name_H-M   'P 1'
#
loop_
_entity.id
_entity.type
_entity.pdbx_description
1 polymer ?
#
loop_
_entity_poly.entity_id
_entity_poly.type
_entity_poly.pdbx_seq_one_letter_code
_entity_poly.pdbx_strand_id
1 'polypeptide(L)'
;MRACAICMSLLLLPLPGLAGAGSAQTLEWRQDAARLSLRSTEGQVRVEAASPEVRFGVRSGDRILRVDDTAVRRVEHLAVALRHSNAATAYLLLRRDKRELTVAVDAAAWRQALEVPPPPAPPRPPAPPRR
;
A
#
# COMPACT_ATOMS: atom_id res chain seq x y z
N MET A 1 47.05 -17.68 -36.83
CA MET A 1 47.05 -16.30 -36.25
C MET A 1 46.09 -15.45 -37.05
N ARG A 2 44.93 -15.11 -36.48
CA ARG A 2 44.03 -14.11 -37.06
C ARG A 2 43.49 -13.25 -35.93
N ALA A 3 44.08 -12.07 -35.81
CA ALA A 3 43.63 -11.00 -34.96
C ALA A 3 42.28 -10.47 -35.49
N CYS A 4 41.31 -10.35 -34.62
CA CYS A 4 40.16 -9.48 -34.80
C CYS A 4 39.91 -8.77 -33.48
N ALA A 5 40.72 -7.73 -33.27
CA ALA A 5 40.41 -6.67 -32.34
C ALA A 5 39.38 -5.76 -33.00
N ILE A 6 38.12 -5.85 -32.58
CA ILE A 6 37.12 -4.82 -32.86
C ILE A 6 36.43 -4.50 -31.53
N CYS A 7 37.04 -3.55 -30.83
CA CYS A 7 36.36 -2.72 -29.85
C CYS A 7 35.27 -1.93 -30.57
N MET A 8 34.01 -2.23 -30.31
CA MET A 8 32.91 -1.30 -30.56
C MET A 8 31.79 -1.57 -29.55
N SER A 9 32.12 -1.34 -28.28
CA SER A 9 31.17 -1.28 -27.17
C SER A 9 30.31 -0.01 -27.33
N LEU A 10 29.30 -0.10 -28.19
CA LEU A 10 28.21 0.87 -28.22
C LEU A 10 27.44 0.77 -26.90
N LEU A 11 27.38 1.89 -26.19
CA LEU A 11 26.40 2.16 -25.16
C LEU A 11 25.00 1.82 -25.66
N LEU A 12 24.34 0.87 -25.01
CA LEU A 12 22.88 0.86 -24.89
C LEU A 12 22.57 0.41 -23.46
N LEU A 13 22.44 1.39 -22.56
CA LEU A 13 21.90 1.16 -21.23
C LEU A 13 20.50 0.54 -21.39
N PRO A 14 20.19 -0.61 -20.77
CA PRO A 14 18.80 -0.93 -20.48
C PRO A 14 18.35 0.10 -19.44
N LEU A 15 17.58 1.07 -19.92
CA LEU A 15 16.83 2.01 -19.09
C LEU A 15 16.24 1.25 -17.90
N PRO A 16 16.46 1.68 -16.63
CA PRO A 16 15.67 1.17 -15.53
C PRO A 16 14.23 1.42 -15.92
N GLY A 17 13.49 0.32 -16.12
CA GLY A 17 12.11 0.37 -16.53
C GLY A 17 11.40 1.35 -15.63
N LEU A 18 10.97 2.46 -16.24
CA LEU A 18 9.96 3.34 -15.70
C LEU A 18 8.88 2.43 -15.10
N ALA A 19 8.80 2.41 -13.77
CA ALA A 19 7.66 1.91 -13.04
C ALA A 19 6.50 2.87 -13.32
N GLY A 20 6.04 2.90 -14.56
CA GLY A 20 4.76 3.46 -14.92
C GLY A 20 3.69 2.48 -14.50
N ALA A 21 3.16 2.65 -13.30
CA ALA A 21 1.81 2.22 -12.98
C ALA A 21 1.10 3.43 -12.38
N GLY A 22 0.21 4.03 -13.17
CA GLY A 22 -0.51 5.24 -12.81
C GLY A 22 -1.40 5.06 -11.58
N SER A 23 -1.49 6.16 -10.82
CA SER A 23 -2.67 6.70 -10.11
C SER A 23 -3.52 5.83 -9.18
N ALA A 24 -3.19 4.57 -8.92
CA ALA A 24 -3.85 3.74 -7.92
C ALA A 24 -2.82 3.16 -6.95
N GLN A 25 -2.27 4.00 -6.07
CA GLN A 25 -1.39 3.58 -4.98
C GLN A 25 -2.19 2.65 -4.05
N THR A 26 -2.05 1.36 -4.31
CA THR A 26 -2.63 0.27 -3.52
C THR A 26 -1.56 -0.18 -2.54
N LEU A 27 -1.81 0.03 -1.26
CA LEU A 27 -0.98 -0.50 -0.18
C LEU A 27 -1.53 -1.87 0.21
N GLU A 28 -0.68 -2.88 0.19
CA GLU A 28 -0.99 -4.16 0.80
C GLU A 28 0.02 -4.44 1.90
N TRP A 29 -0.49 -4.63 3.11
CA TRP A 29 0.25 -5.06 4.27
C TRP A 29 -0.23 -6.43 4.70
N ARG A 30 0.72 -7.29 5.09
CA ARG A 30 0.45 -8.62 5.62
C ARG A 30 1.51 -8.99 6.64
N GLN A 31 1.09 -9.44 7.81
CA GLN A 31 1.94 -9.95 8.87
C GLN A 31 1.24 -11.12 9.55
N ASP A 32 1.87 -12.29 9.58
CA ASP A 32 1.29 -13.52 10.11
C ASP A 32 -0.11 -13.80 9.52
N ALA A 33 -1.15 -13.82 10.37
CA ALA A 33 -2.55 -13.96 9.98
C ALA A 33 -3.26 -12.62 9.71
N ALA A 34 -2.61 -11.49 9.98
CA ALA A 34 -3.17 -10.17 9.77
C ALA A 34 -2.86 -9.65 8.35
N ARG A 35 -3.87 -9.06 7.70
CA ARG A 35 -3.79 -8.46 6.36
C ARG A 35 -4.57 -7.15 6.34
N LEU A 36 -3.99 -6.13 5.71
CA LEU A 36 -4.61 -4.84 5.46
C LEU A 36 -4.29 -4.42 4.03
N SER A 37 -5.31 -4.37 3.17
CA SER A 37 -5.19 -3.88 1.80
C SER A 37 -5.98 -2.58 1.69
N LEU A 38 -5.29 -1.49 1.33
CA LEU A 38 -5.83 -0.16 1.13
C LEU A 38 -5.58 0.26 -0.31
N ARG A 39 -6.56 0.91 -0.93
CA ARG A 39 -6.46 1.44 -2.29
C ARG A 39 -6.79 2.92 -2.29
N SER A 40 -5.88 3.74 -2.81
CA SER A 40 -6.20 5.17 -3.05
C SER A 40 -7.11 5.29 -4.27
N THR A 41 -8.32 5.84 -4.11
CA THR A 41 -9.30 6.06 -5.18
C THR A 41 -9.78 7.52 -5.13
N GLU A 42 -9.65 8.30 -6.20
CA GLU A 42 -10.26 9.65 -6.31
C GLU A 42 -10.12 10.53 -5.05
N GLY A 43 -8.93 10.58 -4.46
CA GLY A 43 -8.66 11.40 -3.28
C GLY A 43 -9.26 10.91 -1.97
N GLN A 44 -9.56 9.62 -1.85
CA GLN A 44 -9.99 8.93 -0.63
C GLN A 44 -9.33 7.54 -0.56
N VAL A 45 -9.18 6.98 0.64
CA VAL A 45 -8.54 5.66 0.82
C VAL A 45 -9.62 4.62 1.05
N ARG A 46 -9.72 3.65 0.15
CA ARG A 46 -10.66 2.52 0.27
C ARG A 46 -9.98 1.33 0.92
N VAL A 47 -10.64 0.71 1.88
CA VAL A 47 -10.24 -0.57 2.46
C VAL A 47 -10.71 -1.67 1.52
N GLU A 48 -9.80 -2.43 0.95
CA GLU A 48 -10.10 -3.58 0.10
C GLU A 48 -10.11 -4.88 0.93
N ALA A 49 -9.23 -4.96 1.93
CA ALA A 49 -9.20 -6.06 2.89
C ALA A 49 -8.75 -5.56 4.27
N ALA A 50 -9.40 -5.99 5.34
CA ALA A 50 -8.93 -5.79 6.70
C ALA A 50 -9.18 -7.06 7.51
N SER A 51 -8.13 -7.64 8.07
CA SER A 51 -8.19 -8.88 8.83
C SER A 51 -7.08 -8.89 9.88
N PRO A 52 -7.38 -9.10 11.18
CA PRO A 52 -8.72 -9.13 11.77
C PRO A 52 -9.36 -7.74 11.76
N GLU A 53 -10.63 -7.63 11.34
CA GLU A 53 -11.38 -6.36 11.33
C GLU A 53 -11.43 -5.73 12.72
N VAL A 54 -11.48 -6.55 13.78
CA VAL A 54 -11.47 -6.12 15.19
C VAL A 54 -10.17 -5.37 15.54
N ARG A 55 -9.03 -5.75 14.94
CA ARG A 55 -7.74 -5.11 15.20
C ARG A 55 -7.65 -3.73 14.56
N PHE A 56 -8.26 -3.56 13.39
CA PHE A 56 -8.18 -2.33 12.62
C PHE A 56 -9.41 -1.44 12.76
N GLY A 57 -10.52 -1.95 13.31
CA GLY A 57 -11.82 -1.28 13.41
C GLY A 57 -12.49 -0.97 12.06
N VAL A 58 -11.92 -1.46 10.96
CA VAL A 58 -12.42 -1.23 9.60
C VAL A 58 -12.74 -2.54 8.92
N ARG A 59 -13.62 -2.47 7.92
CA ARG A 59 -14.09 -3.59 7.12
C ARG A 59 -13.76 -3.37 5.65
N SER A 60 -13.67 -4.48 4.93
CA SER A 60 -13.55 -4.46 3.47
C SER A 60 -14.72 -3.69 2.85
N GLY A 61 -14.42 -2.73 1.98
CA GLY A 61 -15.37 -1.84 1.33
C GLY A 61 -15.52 -0.47 1.99
N ASP A 62 -14.98 -0.26 3.19
CA ASP A 62 -15.00 1.05 3.85
C ASP A 62 -14.18 2.08 3.10
N ARG A 63 -14.66 3.33 3.06
CA ARG A 63 -13.92 4.45 2.49
C ARG A 63 -13.48 5.41 3.57
N ILE A 64 -12.19 5.43 3.86
CA ILE A 64 -11.58 6.37 4.79
C ILE A 64 -11.50 7.74 4.12
N LEU A 65 -12.15 8.70 4.76
CA LEU A 65 -12.19 10.11 4.35
C LEU A 65 -11.17 10.93 5.16
N ARG A 66 -11.11 10.67 6.47
CA ARG A 66 -10.25 11.40 7.41
C ARG A 66 -9.76 10.48 8.51
N VAL A 67 -8.64 10.87 9.11
CA VAL A 67 -8.07 10.26 10.30
C VAL A 67 -7.79 11.34 11.30
N ASP A 68 -8.45 11.21 12.45
CA ASP A 68 -8.48 12.22 13.49
C ASP A 68 -8.94 13.55 12.87
N ASP A 69 -8.14 14.62 12.95
CA ASP A 69 -8.42 15.87 12.25
C ASP A 69 -7.83 15.95 10.82
N THR A 70 -7.03 14.98 10.38
CA THR A 70 -6.33 15.05 9.08
C THR A 70 -7.15 14.43 7.95
N ALA A 71 -7.35 15.19 6.86
CA ALA A 71 -7.97 14.66 5.65
C ALA A 71 -7.02 13.73 4.90
N VAL A 72 -7.46 12.49 4.68
CA VAL A 72 -6.63 11.45 4.08
C VAL A 72 -7.10 11.17 2.67
N ARG A 73 -6.28 11.61 1.71
CA ARG A 73 -6.54 11.41 0.28
C ARG A 73 -5.75 10.26 -0.34
N ARG A 74 -4.66 9.87 0.32
CA ARG A 74 -3.71 8.85 -0.12
C ARG A 74 -3.25 8.03 1.07
N VAL A 75 -2.83 6.80 0.82
CA VAL A 75 -2.32 5.93 1.87
C VAL A 75 -1.04 6.49 2.50
N GLU A 76 -0.18 7.17 1.74
CA GLU A 76 1.01 7.81 2.32
C GLU A 76 0.65 8.89 3.35
N HIS A 77 -0.38 9.70 3.08
CA HIS A 77 -0.83 10.74 4.02
C HIS A 77 -1.35 10.14 5.31
N LEU A 78 -2.01 8.99 5.22
CA LEU A 78 -2.45 8.22 6.39
C LEU A 78 -1.26 7.80 7.26
N ALA A 79 -0.22 7.22 6.63
CA ALA A 79 0.99 6.80 7.32
C ALA A 79 1.70 7.96 7.99
N VAL A 80 1.84 9.09 7.30
CA VAL A 80 2.48 10.29 7.88
C VAL A 80 1.67 10.84 9.04
N ALA A 81 0.34 10.97 8.89
CA ALA A 81 -0.53 11.49 9.95
C ALA A 81 -0.48 10.61 11.21
N LEU A 82 -0.51 9.28 11.06
CA LEU A 82 -0.44 8.34 12.17
C LEU A 82 0.96 8.23 12.78
N ARG A 83 2.03 8.45 12.01
CA ARG A 83 3.38 8.53 12.57
C ARG A 83 3.59 9.82 13.36
N HIS A 84 3.04 10.93 12.87
CA HIS A 84 3.14 12.22 13.54
C HIS A 84 2.21 12.33 14.76
N SER A 85 1.09 11.61 14.74
CA SER A 85 0.20 11.47 15.88
C SER A 85 0.72 10.39 16.82
N ASN A 86 1.21 10.80 17.99
CA ASN A 86 1.64 9.87 19.03
C ASN A 86 0.48 9.34 19.89
N ALA A 87 -0.75 9.38 19.36
CA ALA A 87 -1.94 8.91 20.05
C ALA A 87 -1.98 7.38 20.10
N ALA A 88 -2.52 6.82 21.19
CA ALA A 88 -2.79 5.38 21.30
C ALA A 88 -4.03 4.97 20.48
N THR A 89 -5.01 5.87 20.38
CA THR A 89 -6.27 5.66 19.65
C THR A 89 -6.39 6.71 18.56
N ALA A 90 -6.73 6.30 17.35
CA ALA A 90 -7.05 7.20 16.24
C ALA A 90 -8.54 7.10 15.88
N TYR A 91 -9.13 8.21 15.44
CA TYR A 91 -10.52 8.23 15.00
C TYR A 91 -10.59 8.23 13.47
N LEU A 92 -11.01 7.12 12.86
CA LEU A 92 -11.19 7.07 11.42
C LEU A 92 -12.60 7.51 11.05
N LEU A 93 -12.71 8.57 10.26
CA LEU A 93 -13.96 8.88 9.57
C LEU A 93 -14.02 8.03 8.30
N LEU A 94 -14.88 7.03 8.32
CA LEU A 94 -15.12 6.15 7.19
C LEU A 94 -16.53 6.31 6.65
N ARG A 95 -16.72 6.01 5.38
CA ARG A 95 -18.02 6.01 4.71
C ARG A 95 -18.39 4.60 4.29
N ARG A 96 -19.45 4.08 4.89
CA ARG A 96 -20.03 2.76 4.62
C ARG A 96 -21.49 2.95 4.21
N ASP A 97 -21.88 2.40 3.07
CA ASP A 97 -23.26 2.51 2.57
C ASP A 97 -23.78 3.97 2.47
N LYS A 98 -22.92 4.89 2.01
CA LYS A 98 -23.18 6.35 1.96
C LYS A 98 -23.37 7.03 3.33
N ARG A 99 -23.24 6.32 4.44
CA ARG A 99 -23.23 6.89 5.79
C ARG A 99 -21.80 7.10 6.26
N GLU A 100 -21.55 8.22 6.89
CA GLU A 100 -20.29 8.51 7.55
C GLU A 100 -20.33 7.96 8.98
N LEU A 101 -19.28 7.24 9.35
CA LEU A 101 -19.12 6.58 10.63
C LEU A 101 -17.73 6.94 11.15
N THR A 102 -17.67 7.39 12.39
CA THR A 102 -16.41 7.60 13.08
C THR A 102 -16.11 6.37 13.92
N VAL A 103 -15.00 5.69 13.64
CA VAL A 103 -14.59 4.50 14.39
C VAL A 103 -13.28 4.77 15.09
N ALA A 104 -13.25 4.52 16.40
CA ALA A 104 -12.03 4.51 17.17
C ALA A 104 -11.23 3.24 16.86
N VAL A 105 -9.98 3.39 16.47
CA VAL A 105 -9.08 2.31 16.10
C VAL A 105 -7.78 2.40 16.88
N ASP A 106 -7.12 1.26 17.04
CA ASP A 106 -5.81 1.21 17.69
C ASP A 106 -4.74 1.81 16.78
N ALA A 107 -4.24 3.00 17.12
CA ALA A 107 -3.27 3.70 16.30
C ALA A 107 -1.94 2.94 16.24
N ALA A 108 -1.55 2.21 17.30
CA ALA A 108 -0.33 1.42 17.31
C ALA A 108 -0.36 0.29 16.28
N ALA A 109 -1.47 -0.43 16.16
CA ALA A 109 -1.69 -1.46 15.15
C ALA A 109 -1.64 -0.89 13.72
N TRP A 110 -2.25 0.28 13.51
CA TRP A 110 -2.19 0.97 12.22
C TRP A 110 -0.77 1.44 11.88
N ARG A 111 -0.01 2.00 12.83
CA ARG A 111 1.39 2.37 12.60
C ARG A 111 2.23 1.15 12.23
N GLN A 112 2.09 0.02 12.93
CA GLN A 112 2.77 -1.23 12.58
C GLN A 112 2.43 -1.68 11.15
N ALA A 113 1.17 -1.54 10.74
CA ALA A 113 0.73 -1.86 9.39
C ALA A 113 1.29 -0.91 8.30
N LEU A 114 1.66 0.31 8.68
CA LEU A 114 2.18 1.35 7.79
C LEU A 114 3.71 1.52 7.87
N GLU A 115 4.37 0.85 8.81
CA GLU A 115 5.81 0.94 9.07
C GLU A 115 6.60 -0.27 8.56
N VAL A 116 5.98 -1.45 8.50
CA VAL A 116 6.63 -2.66 7.98
C VAL A 116 6.64 -2.64 6.44
N PRO A 117 7.80 -2.82 5.79
CA PRO A 117 7.88 -2.90 4.33
C PRO A 117 7.05 -4.10 3.82
N PRO A 118 6.46 -4.00 2.61
CA PRO A 118 5.65 -5.08 2.06
C PRO A 118 6.46 -6.39 2.03
N PRO A 119 5.88 -7.54 2.41
CA PRO A 119 6.57 -8.82 2.28
C PRO A 119 7.00 -9.02 0.82
N PRO A 120 8.14 -9.69 0.56
CA PRO A 120 8.58 -9.98 -0.80
C PRO A 120 7.45 -10.71 -1.56
N ALA A 121 7.14 -10.23 -2.77
CA ALA A 121 6.12 -10.84 -3.62
C ALA A 121 6.37 -12.35 -3.76
N PRO A 122 5.31 -13.20 -3.78
CA PRO A 122 5.47 -14.61 -4.04
C PRO A 122 6.23 -14.80 -5.37
N PRO A 123 7.17 -15.77 -5.45
CA PRO A 123 7.90 -16.02 -6.69
C PRO A 123 6.88 -16.26 -7.81
N ARG A 124 7.02 -15.53 -8.93
CA ARG A 124 6.19 -15.77 -10.12
C ARG A 124 6.28 -17.26 -10.46
N PRO A 125 5.14 -17.95 -10.72
CA PRO A 125 5.18 -19.31 -11.25
C PRO A 125 6.13 -19.35 -12.44
N PRO A 126 6.96 -20.40 -12.59
CA PRO A 126 7.82 -20.52 -13.77
C PRO A 126 6.95 -20.42 -15.01
N ALA A 127 7.35 -19.57 -15.97
CA ALA A 127 6.63 -19.42 -17.21
C ALA A 127 6.47 -20.82 -17.85
N PRO A 128 5.27 -21.19 -18.33
CA PRO A 128 5.09 -22.46 -19.01
C PRO A 128 6.11 -22.55 -20.16
N PRO A 129 6.74 -23.72 -20.38
CA PRO A 129 7.69 -23.88 -21.47
C PRO A 129 6.97 -23.53 -22.78
N ARG A 130 7.51 -22.55 -23.50
CA ARG A 130 7.11 -22.30 -24.89
C ARG A 130 7.49 -23.55 -25.68
N ARG A 131 6.48 -24.28 -26.16
CA ARG A 131 6.64 -25.42 -27.06
C ARG A 131 6.97 -24.94 -28.47
#